data_AF-A0A9X3PRE4-F1
#
_entry.id   AF-A0A9X3PRE4-F1
#
_cell.length_a   1.000
_cell.length_b   1.000
_cell.length_c   1.000
_cell.angle_alpha   90.00
_cell.angle_beta   90.00
_cell.angle_gamma   90.00
#
_symmetry.space_group_name_H-M   'P 1'
#
loop_
_entity.id
_entity.type
_entity.pdbx_description
1 polymer ?
#
loop_
_entity_poly.entity_id
_entity_poly.type
_entity_poly.pdbx_seq_one_letter_code
_entity_poly.pdbx_strand_id
1 'polypeptide(L)'
;MVTERFRSGGPGGQHRNVTESAVRLRHLPSGVRVLAADSRSQHRNREIAFTRLIAKLEVLNRVRKARVRTRVSRRAVEQRLSEKRRRHLAKQLRARARSEED
;
A
#
# COMPACT_ATOMS: atom_id res chain seq x y z
N MET A 1 -5.55 6.91 26.48
CA MET A 1 -6.51 6.82 25.35
C MET A 1 -7.61 7.82 25.58
N VAL A 2 -8.16 8.47 24.54
CA VAL A 2 -9.37 9.31 24.70
C VAL A 2 -10.54 8.67 23.97
N THR A 3 -11.68 8.60 24.64
CA THR A 3 -12.94 8.04 24.10
C THR A 3 -14.03 9.09 24.16
N GLU A 4 -14.58 9.45 23.00
CA GLU A 4 -15.68 10.42 22.88
C GLU A 4 -16.92 9.69 22.34
N ARG A 5 -18.09 10.02 22.91
CA ARG A 5 -19.39 9.60 22.39
C ARG A 5 -20.05 10.79 21.72
N PHE A 6 -20.74 10.54 20.63
CA PHE A 6 -21.43 11.60 19.90
C PHE A 6 -22.62 11.00 19.12
N ARG A 7 -23.49 11.88 18.63
CA ARG A 7 -24.67 11.48 17.85
C ARG A 7 -24.24 11.03 16.46
N SER A 8 -24.79 9.91 16.00
CA SER A 8 -24.51 9.38 14.66
C SER A 8 -25.20 10.25 13.60
N GLY A 9 -24.42 10.88 12.72
CA GLY A 9 -24.95 11.65 11.60
C GLY A 9 -25.60 10.77 10.52
N GLY A 10 -26.57 11.34 9.81
CA GLY A 10 -27.19 10.75 8.60
C GLY A 10 -28.71 10.59 8.69
N PRO A 11 -29.37 10.29 7.55
CA PRO A 11 -30.82 10.06 7.52
C PRO A 11 -31.20 8.90 8.45
N GLY A 12 -32.16 9.14 9.34
CA GLY A 12 -32.65 8.15 10.28
C GLY A 12 -33.81 8.69 11.11
N GLY A 13 -34.49 7.79 11.83
CA GLY A 13 -35.58 8.14 12.73
C GLY A 13 -35.12 8.86 14.01
N GLN A 14 -36.08 9.28 14.81
CA GLN A 14 -35.86 10.02 16.07
C GLN A 14 -34.80 9.38 16.98
N HIS A 15 -34.83 8.05 17.12
CA HIS A 15 -33.87 7.31 17.95
C HIS A 15 -32.40 7.50 17.50
N ARG A 16 -32.13 7.62 16.20
CA ARG A 16 -30.75 7.84 15.70
C ARG A 16 -30.28 9.27 15.97
N ASN A 17 -31.19 10.23 15.87
CA ASN A 17 -30.87 11.66 15.97
C ASN A 17 -30.71 12.14 17.42
N VAL A 18 -31.32 11.44 18.39
CA VAL A 18 -31.27 11.81 19.81
C VAL A 18 -30.19 11.03 20.56
N THR A 19 -29.99 9.76 20.24
CA THR A 19 -29.11 8.87 21.01
C THR A 19 -27.63 8.99 20.60
N GLU A 20 -26.76 9.22 21.59
CA GLU A 20 -25.29 9.26 21.43
C GLU A 20 -24.68 7.86 21.31
N SER A 21 -25.02 7.17 20.22
CA SER A 21 -24.58 5.80 19.96
C SER A 21 -23.20 5.71 19.31
N ALA A 22 -22.73 6.75 18.62
CA ALA A 22 -21.46 6.71 17.90
C ALA A 22 -20.27 6.91 18.84
N VAL A 23 -19.18 6.18 18.59
CA VAL A 23 -17.96 6.19 19.42
C VAL A 23 -16.78 6.61 18.57
N ARG A 24 -16.00 7.56 19.09
CA ARG A 24 -14.70 7.97 18.55
C ARG A 24 -13.62 7.60 19.55
N LEU A 25 -12.60 6.88 19.08
CA LEU A 25 -11.42 6.51 19.86
C LEU A 25 -10.19 7.22 19.29
N ARG A 26 -9.37 7.79 20.18
CA ARG A 26 -8.06 8.36 19.85
C ARG A 26 -6.97 7.66 20.66
N HIS A 27 -6.01 7.09 19.94
CA HIS A 27 -4.76 6.62 20.52
C HIS A 27 -3.78 7.80 20.59
N LEU A 28 -3.43 8.25 21.81
CA LEU A 28 -2.56 9.42 21.98
C LEU A 28 -1.15 9.20 21.40
N PRO A 29 -0.46 8.07 21.69
CA PRO A 29 0.93 7.89 21.27
C PRO A 29 1.12 7.89 19.75
N SER A 30 0.21 7.26 19.01
CA SER A 30 0.30 7.19 17.54
C SER A 30 -0.52 8.26 16.80
N GLY A 31 -1.31 9.07 17.53
CA GLY A 31 -2.24 10.04 16.94
C GLY A 31 -3.42 9.44 16.15
N VAL A 32 -3.54 8.12 16.06
CA VAL A 32 -4.58 7.45 15.26
C VAL A 32 -5.96 7.67 15.86
N ARG A 33 -6.90 8.07 15.00
CA ARG A 33 -8.32 8.25 15.32
C ARG A 33 -9.17 7.24 14.56
N VAL A 34 -10.16 6.68 15.24
CA VAL A 34 -11.12 5.72 14.70
C VAL A 34 -12.52 6.11 15.14
N LEU A 35 -13.48 5.90 14.25
CA LEU A 35 -14.89 6.17 14.47
C LEU A 35 -15.69 4.91 14.16
N ALA A 36 -16.69 4.63 14.99
CA ALA A 36 -17.65 3.56 14.77
C ALA A 36 -19.06 4.05 15.09
N ALA A 37 -19.96 3.88 14.12
CA ALA A 37 -21.37 4.30 14.19
C ALA A 37 -22.27 3.26 13.51
N ASP A 38 -21.79 2.02 13.41
CA ASP A 38 -22.40 0.96 12.59
C ASP A 38 -23.64 0.36 13.25
N SER A 39 -23.73 0.41 14.59
CA SER A 39 -24.83 -0.13 15.37
C SER A 39 -25.57 0.94 16.16
N ARG A 40 -26.81 0.62 16.59
CA ARG A 40 -27.58 1.42 17.56
C ARG A 40 -27.01 1.37 18.99
N SER A 41 -26.18 0.37 19.30
CA SER A 41 -25.60 0.18 20.64
C SER A 41 -24.21 0.82 20.76
N GLN A 42 -24.03 1.66 21.78
CA GLN A 42 -22.73 2.26 22.09
C GLN A 42 -21.66 1.20 22.42
N HIS A 43 -22.04 0.10 23.09
CA HIS A 43 -21.11 -0.94 23.50
C HIS A 43 -20.57 -1.68 22.28
N ARG A 44 -21.46 -2.02 21.34
CA ARG A 44 -21.07 -2.66 20.09
C ARG A 44 -20.19 -1.74 19.24
N ASN A 45 -20.51 -0.45 19.18
CA ASN A 45 -19.67 0.52 18.47
C ASN A 45 -18.30 0.69 19.14
N ARG A 46 -18.21 0.60 20.48
CA ARG A 46 -16.94 0.62 21.20
C ARG A 46 -16.07 -0.58 20.85
N GLU A 47 -16.63 -1.79 20.85
CA GLU A 47 -15.93 -3.01 20.42
C GLU A 47 -15.39 -2.87 18.98
N ILE A 48 -16.25 -2.46 18.05
CA ILE A 48 -15.86 -2.26 16.64
C ILE A 48 -14.75 -1.21 16.51
N ALA A 49 -14.85 -0.11 17.25
CA ALA A 49 -13.83 0.93 17.24
C ALA A 49 -12.47 0.42 17.75
N PHE A 50 -12.46 -0.44 18.78
CA PHE A 50 -11.24 -1.08 19.26
C PHE A 50 -10.64 -2.02 18.22
N THR A 51 -11.43 -2.92 17.63
CA THR A 51 -10.95 -3.83 16.58
C THR A 51 -10.36 -3.07 15.41
N ARG A 52 -11.03 -2.02 14.93
CA ARG A 52 -10.52 -1.15 13.85
C ARG A 52 -9.24 -0.41 14.25
N LEU A 53 -9.11 0.00 15.51
CA LEU A 53 -7.91 0.66 15.99
C LEU A 53 -6.72 -0.29 16.05
N ILE A 54 -6.90 -1.50 16.61
CA ILE A 54 -5.85 -2.51 16.69
C ILE A 54 -5.32 -2.82 15.30
N ALA A 55 -6.21 -3.09 14.34
CA ALA A 55 -5.81 -3.35 12.95
C ALA A 55 -5.00 -2.18 12.34
N LYS A 56 -5.40 -0.92 12.60
CA LYS A 56 -4.63 0.25 12.14
C LYS A 56 -3.25 0.35 12.80
N LEU A 57 -3.17 0.09 14.09
CA LEU A 57 -1.90 0.12 14.83
C LEU A 57 -0.96 -0.99 14.36
N GLU A 58 -1.48 -2.19 14.10
CA GLU A 58 -0.70 -3.30 13.55
C GLU A 58 -0.11 -2.95 12.19
N VAL A 59 -0.90 -2.34 11.30
CA VAL A 59 -0.41 -1.91 9.99
C VAL A 59 0.67 -0.82 10.11
N LEU A 60 0.52 0.12 11.05
CA LEU A 60 1.52 1.17 11.29
C LEU A 60 2.81 0.63 11.90
N ASN A 61 2.72 -0.32 12.82
CA ASN A 61 3.86 -0.94 13.46
C ASN A 61 4.56 -1.95 12.55
N ARG A 62 3.94 -2.35 11.43
CA ARG A 62 4.53 -3.29 10.49
C ARG A 62 5.68 -2.66 9.73
N VAL A 63 6.90 -3.06 10.07
CA VAL A 63 8.10 -2.71 9.31
C VAL A 63 8.05 -3.39 7.94
N ARG A 64 8.02 -2.60 6.87
CA ARG A 64 8.13 -3.15 5.51
C ARG A 64 9.56 -3.65 5.30
N LYS A 65 9.71 -4.95 4.98
CA LYS A 65 11.01 -5.49 4.58
C LYS A 65 11.51 -4.74 3.34
N ALA A 66 12.71 -4.17 3.42
CA ALA A 66 13.31 -3.48 2.29
C ALA A 66 13.42 -4.44 1.10
N ARG A 67 13.03 -3.98 -0.09
CA ARG A 67 13.18 -4.78 -1.31
C ARG A 67 14.66 -4.85 -1.64
N VAL A 68 15.24 -6.05 -1.54
CA VAL A 68 16.61 -6.29 -2.00
C VAL A 68 16.60 -6.28 -3.53
N ARG A 69 17.52 -5.54 -4.15
CA ARG A 69 17.66 -5.50 -5.60
C ARG A 69 18.03 -6.90 -6.11
N THR A 70 17.19 -7.47 -6.95
CA THR A 70 17.50 -8.73 -7.64
C THR A 70 18.62 -8.50 -8.65
N ARG A 71 19.51 -9.48 -8.79
CA ARG A 71 20.51 -9.49 -9.87
C ARG A 71 19.79 -9.61 -11.23
N VAL A 72 20.43 -9.10 -12.28
CA VAL A 72 19.95 -9.27 -13.66
C VAL A 72 19.89 -10.78 -13.97
N SER A 73 18.83 -11.23 -14.64
CA SER A 73 18.66 -12.65 -14.98
C SER A 73 19.75 -13.11 -15.94
N ARG A 74 20.17 -14.37 -15.83
CA ARG A 74 21.16 -14.99 -16.73
C ARG A 74 20.78 -14.84 -18.20
N ARG A 75 19.50 -15.07 -18.52
CA ARG A 75 18.95 -14.89 -19.88
C ARG A 75 19.12 -13.46 -20.41
N ALA A 76 18.89 -12.44 -19.57
CA ALA A 76 19.10 -11.05 -19.99
C ALA A 76 20.59 -10.74 -20.22
N VAL A 77 21.50 -11.37 -19.48
CA VAL A 77 22.95 -11.28 -19.74
C VAL A 77 23.31 -11.94 -21.07
N GLU A 78 22.80 -13.15 -21.32
CA GLU A 78 23.04 -13.90 -22.57
C GLU A 78 22.53 -13.14 -23.79
N GLN A 79 21.34 -12.55 -23.73
CA GLN A 79 20.78 -11.71 -24.78
C GLN A 79 21.64 -10.47 -25.07
N ARG A 80 22.14 -9.80 -24.02
CA ARG A 80 23.03 -8.64 -24.20
C ARG A 80 24.33 -9.03 -24.89
N LEU A 81 24.90 -10.18 -24.53
CA LEU A 81 26.12 -10.70 -25.14
C LEU A 81 25.90 -11.10 -26.59
N SER A 82 24.79 -11.78 -26.90
CA SER A 82 24.47 -12.18 -28.27
C SER A 82 24.22 -10.97 -29.17
N GLU A 83 23.53 -9.95 -28.66
CA GLU A 83 23.31 -8.71 -29.41
C GLU A 83 24.61 -7.95 -29.67
N LYS A 84 25.52 -7.90 -28.69
CA LYS A 84 26.86 -7.30 -28.86
C LYS A 84 27.65 -8.03 -29.95
N ARG A 85 27.62 -9.37 -29.97
CA ARG A 85 28.26 -10.19 -31.02
C ARG A 85 27.65 -9.89 -32.40
N ARG A 86 26.31 -9.86 -32.50
CA ARG A 86 25.60 -9.57 -33.75
C ARG A 86 25.98 -8.19 -34.32
N ARG A 87 26.02 -7.16 -33.47
CA ARG A 87 26.42 -5.80 -33.88
C ARG A 87 27.87 -5.76 -34.37
N HIS A 88 28.78 -6.45 -33.69
CA HIS A 88 30.17 -6.54 -34.11
C HIS A 88 30.32 -7.20 -35.48
N LEU A 89 29.66 -8.34 -35.69
CA LEU A 89 29.67 -9.05 -36.98
C LEU A 89 29.12 -8.16 -38.10
N ALA A 90 27.99 -7.48 -37.87
CA ALA A 90 27.43 -6.56 -38.84
C ALA A 90 28.39 -5.41 -39.20
N LYS A 91 29.16 -4.89 -38.24
CA LYS A 91 30.18 -3.86 -38.48
C LYS A 91 31.33 -4.40 -39.33
N GLN A 92 31.82 -5.60 -39.04
CA GLN A 92 32.88 -6.24 -39.82
C GLN A 92 32.46 -6.50 -41.26
N LEU A 93 31.25 -7.01 -41.47
CA LEU A 93 30.71 -7.25 -42.82
C LEU A 93 30.59 -5.95 -43.63
N ARG A 94 30.13 -4.86 -43.00
CA ARG A 94 30.07 -3.54 -43.66
C ARG A 94 31.45 -2.98 -44.00
N ALA A 95 32.42 -3.15 -43.11
CA ALA A 95 33.79 -2.70 -43.36
C ALA A 95 34.43 -3.50 -44.50
N ARG A 96 34.18 -4.81 -44.55
CA ARG A 96 34.65 -5.70 -45.62
C ARG A 96 34.02 -5.38 -46.98
N ALA A 97 32.70 -5.18 -47.03
CA ALA A 97 32.02 -4.81 -48.27
C ALA A 97 32.59 -3.51 -48.86
N ARG A 98 32.87 -2.51 -48.00
CA ARG A 98 33.51 -1.26 -48.41
C ARG A 98 34.90 -1.47 -49.01
N SER A 99 35.72 -2.34 -48.40
CA SER A 99 37.07 -2.63 -48.92
C SER A 99 37.09 -3.47 -50.20
N GLU A 100 35.98 -4.13 -50.56
CA GLU A 100 35.86 -4.90 -51.81
C GLU A 100 35.33 -4.02 -52.97
N GLU A 101 34.84 -2.80 -52.68
CA GLU A 101 34.36 -1.81 -53.65
C GLU A 101 35.43 -0.76 -54.05
N ASP A 102 36.52 -0.64 -53.28
CA ASP A 102 37.69 0.23 -53.54
C ASP A 102 38.81 -0.54 -54.28
#